data_AF-A0A0W0FDX4-F1
#
_entry.id   AF-A0A0W0FDX4-F1
#
_cell.length_a   1.000
_cell.length_b   1.000
_cell.length_c   1.000
_cell.angle_alpha   90.00
_cell.angle_beta   90.00
_cell.angle_gamma   90.00
#
_symmetry.space_group_name_H-M   'P 1'
#
loop_
_entity.id
_entity.type
_entity.pdbx_description
1 polymer ?
#
loop_
_entity_poly.entity_id
_entity_poly.type
_entity_poly.pdbx_seq_one_letter_code
_entity_poly.pdbx_strand_id
1 'polypeptide(L)'
;MSRLESAKKSHLEANWEEFKKELTACFPEAVADYEGSRDKLERIVLKYKLIPVDGLDKALAFNRAFKIKVQKLLLAKLNPLISNVEAVKLYVTAFEKRLMHEALSKARRVCMPDLHGQRRDDVFKLDELIRAVESVMYMGAVLYMSEDEEFETALWNNKHR
;
A
#
# COMPACT_ATOMS: atom_id res chain seq x y z
N MET A 1 22.92 -34.58 31.17
CA MET A 1 22.25 -35.36 30.10
C MET A 1 20.71 -35.31 30.19
N SER A 2 20.11 -35.25 31.38
CA SER A 2 18.63 -35.28 31.56
C SER A 2 17.84 -34.10 30.96
N ARG A 3 18.38 -32.86 30.97
CA ARG A 3 17.66 -31.67 30.44
C ARG A 3 17.52 -31.65 28.91
N LEU A 4 18.53 -32.12 28.19
CA LEU A 4 18.55 -32.12 26.73
C LEU A 4 17.56 -33.14 26.15
N GLU A 5 17.46 -34.32 26.79
CA GLU A 5 16.51 -35.36 26.39
C GLU A 5 15.06 -34.98 26.73
N SER A 6 14.84 -34.24 27.84
CA SER A 6 13.52 -33.67 28.16
C SER A 6 13.07 -32.62 27.14
N ALA A 7 13.97 -31.73 26.70
CA ALA A 7 13.68 -30.72 25.68
C ALA A 7 13.44 -31.35 24.29
N LYS A 8 14.19 -32.39 23.92
CA LYS A 8 13.95 -33.13 22.67
C LYS A 8 12.58 -33.81 22.65
N LYS A 9 12.11 -34.32 23.80
CA LYS A 9 10.78 -34.94 23.92
C LYS A 9 9.65 -33.94 23.68
N SER A 10 9.76 -32.72 24.22
CA SER A 10 8.75 -31.67 24.01
C SER A 10 8.70 -31.14 22.58
N HIS A 11 9.79 -31.23 21.81
CA HIS A 11 9.80 -30.80 20.40
C HIS A 11 9.09 -31.79 19.45
N LEU A 12 8.99 -33.07 19.81
CA LEU A 12 8.28 -34.09 19.03
C LEU A 12 6.76 -34.11 19.31
N GLU A 13 6.35 -33.64 20.48
CA GLU A 13 4.94 -33.44 20.87
C GLU A 13 4.48 -31.99 20.74
N ALA A 14 5.32 -31.11 20.19
CA ALA A 14 5.02 -29.68 20.06
C ALA A 14 3.83 -29.46 19.10
N ASN A 15 2.66 -29.27 19.68
CA ASN A 15 1.46 -28.94 18.93
C ASN A 15 1.52 -27.49 18.47
N TRP A 16 1.70 -27.29 17.17
CA TRP A 16 1.76 -25.97 16.55
C TRP A 16 0.52 -25.12 16.83
N GLU A 17 -0.65 -25.71 17.05
CA GLU A 17 -1.85 -24.96 17.44
C GLU A 17 -1.82 -24.50 18.90
N GLU A 18 -1.32 -25.32 19.82
CA GLU A 18 -1.15 -24.93 21.23
C GLU A 18 -0.12 -23.82 21.36
N PHE A 19 1.00 -23.93 20.65
CA PHE A 19 1.99 -22.87 20.59
C PHE A 19 1.40 -21.54 20.10
N LYS A 20 0.59 -21.56 19.02
CA LYS A 20 -0.09 -20.34 18.55
C LYS A 20 -1.06 -19.79 19.59
N LYS A 21 -1.82 -20.65 20.28
CA LYS A 21 -2.75 -20.23 21.34
C LYS A 21 -2.01 -19.58 22.50
N GLU A 22 -0.90 -20.16 22.94
CA GLU A 22 -0.07 -19.66 24.02
C GLU A 22 0.58 -18.32 23.64
N LEU A 23 1.10 -18.22 22.42
CA LEU A 23 1.67 -16.97 21.89
C LEU A 23 0.60 -15.87 21.76
N THR A 24 -0.63 -16.24 21.41
CA THR A 24 -1.78 -15.32 21.37
C THR A 24 -2.21 -14.86 22.77
N ALA A 25 -2.18 -15.75 23.75
CA ALA A 25 -2.52 -15.44 25.13
C ALA A 25 -1.47 -14.55 25.81
N CYS A 26 -0.18 -14.77 25.50
CA CYS A 26 0.93 -13.96 26.04
C CYS A 26 1.06 -12.60 25.35
N PHE A 27 0.72 -12.50 24.07
CA PHE A 27 0.82 -11.27 23.28
C PHE A 27 -0.51 -10.92 22.59
N PRO A 28 -1.59 -10.67 23.36
CA PRO A 28 -2.90 -10.39 22.77
C PRO A 28 -2.88 -9.14 21.89
N GLU A 29 -2.02 -8.17 22.20
CA GLU A 29 -1.79 -6.95 21.42
C GLU A 29 -1.15 -7.22 20.05
N ALA A 30 -0.29 -8.23 19.95
CA ALA A 30 0.32 -8.66 18.69
C ALA A 30 -0.64 -9.48 17.82
N VAL A 31 -1.65 -10.12 18.43
CA VAL A 31 -2.64 -10.96 17.75
C VAL A 31 -3.95 -10.23 17.44
N ALA A 32 -4.30 -9.18 18.18
CA ALA A 32 -5.46 -8.31 17.92
C ALA A 32 -5.40 -7.61 16.54
N ASP A 33 -4.26 -7.67 15.84
CA ASP A 33 -4.07 -7.10 14.51
C ASP A 33 -4.36 -8.07 13.35
N TYR A 34 -4.93 -9.25 13.61
CA TYR A 34 -5.21 -10.26 12.58
C TYR A 34 -6.34 -9.85 11.61
N GLU A 35 -7.42 -9.27 12.12
CA GLU A 35 -8.60 -8.90 11.29
C GLU A 35 -8.46 -7.54 10.59
N GLY A 36 -7.38 -6.81 10.87
CA GLY A 36 -7.31 -5.40 10.47
C GLY A 36 -8.23 -4.53 11.34
N SER A 37 -8.10 -3.22 11.21
CA SER A 37 -8.92 -2.24 11.93
C SER A 37 -9.09 -1.05 11.00
N ARG A 38 -10.35 -0.64 10.78
CA ARG A 38 -10.70 0.50 9.96
C ARG A 38 -10.10 1.78 10.54
N ASP A 39 -10.17 1.97 11.86
CA ASP A 39 -9.56 3.11 12.54
C ASP A 39 -8.06 3.19 12.28
N LYS A 40 -7.35 2.06 12.32
CA LYS A 40 -5.91 2.02 12.00
C LYS A 40 -5.65 2.38 10.53
N LEU A 41 -6.52 1.95 9.60
CA LEU A 41 -6.43 2.35 8.19
C LEU A 41 -6.63 3.86 8.02
N GLU A 42 -7.64 4.43 8.66
CA GLU A 42 -7.92 5.87 8.62
C GLU A 42 -6.78 6.69 9.25
N ARG A 43 -6.18 6.21 10.35
CA ARG A 43 -4.96 6.80 10.92
C ARG A 43 -3.78 6.80 9.94
N ILE A 44 -3.62 5.74 9.13
CA ILE A 44 -2.59 5.71 8.08
C ILE A 44 -2.89 6.80 7.05
N VAL A 45 -4.13 6.91 6.56
CA VAL A 45 -4.52 7.96 5.60
C VAL A 45 -4.25 9.35 6.16
N LEU A 46 -4.63 9.60 7.42
CA LEU A 46 -4.38 10.88 8.10
C LEU A 46 -2.89 11.17 8.26
N LYS A 47 -2.08 10.16 8.62
CA LYS A 47 -0.62 10.30 8.78
C LYS A 47 0.07 10.76 7.50
N TYR A 48 -0.39 10.27 6.34
CA TYR A 48 0.27 10.53 5.05
C TYR A 48 -0.42 11.61 4.22
N LYS A 49 -1.49 12.25 4.73
CA LYS A 49 -2.33 13.23 4.02
C LYS A 49 -1.54 14.23 3.16
N LEU A 50 -2.14 14.62 2.03
CA LEU A 50 -1.61 15.55 1.03
C LEU A 50 -0.24 15.09 0.52
N ILE A 51 -0.19 13.93 -0.12
CA ILE A 51 1.00 13.49 -0.86
C ILE A 51 1.04 14.24 -2.21
N PRO A 52 2.07 15.06 -2.48
CA PRO A 52 2.22 15.78 -3.74
C PRO A 52 2.84 14.89 -4.82
N VAL A 53 2.89 15.39 -6.07
CA VAL A 53 3.39 14.65 -7.25
C VAL A 53 4.87 14.25 -7.13
N ASP A 54 5.68 15.11 -6.53
CA ASP A 54 7.12 14.93 -6.25
C ASP A 54 7.38 14.07 -5.00
N GLY A 55 6.36 13.76 -4.21
CA GLY A 55 6.47 13.01 -2.96
C GLY A 55 6.59 11.49 -3.13
N LEU A 56 7.37 10.99 -4.09
CA LEU A 56 7.42 9.56 -4.46
C LEU A 56 7.73 8.65 -3.27
N ASP A 57 8.75 8.97 -2.47
CA ASP A 57 9.13 8.15 -1.30
C ASP A 57 7.99 8.08 -0.27
N LYS A 58 7.30 9.21 -0.05
CA LYS A 58 6.13 9.30 0.82
C LYS A 58 4.98 8.44 0.29
N ALA A 59 4.75 8.46 -1.03
CA ALA A 59 3.74 7.64 -1.70
C ALA A 59 4.05 6.14 -1.58
N LEU A 60 5.30 5.72 -1.79
CA LEU A 60 5.70 4.33 -1.68
C LEU A 60 5.56 3.80 -0.24
N ALA A 61 5.97 4.60 0.75
CA ALA A 61 5.78 4.27 2.17
C ALA A 61 4.29 4.14 2.53
N PHE A 62 3.46 5.07 2.03
CA PHE A 62 2.01 5.03 2.21
C PHE A 62 1.39 3.79 1.54
N ASN A 63 1.69 3.53 0.26
CA ASN A 63 1.16 2.39 -0.50
C ASN A 63 1.42 1.07 0.20
N ARG A 64 2.65 0.87 0.71
CA ARG A 64 3.02 -0.33 1.49
C ARG A 64 2.17 -0.47 2.75
N ALA A 65 2.09 0.59 3.57
CA ALA A 65 1.32 0.56 4.82
C ALA A 65 -0.18 0.36 4.58
N PHE A 66 -0.74 1.07 3.60
CA PHE A 66 -2.14 1.01 3.22
C PHE A 66 -2.52 -0.37 2.68
N LYS A 67 -1.74 -0.92 1.73
CA LYS A 67 -2.00 -2.23 1.10
C LYS A 67 -2.02 -3.36 2.12
N ILE A 68 -1.07 -3.39 3.05
CA ILE A 68 -1.03 -4.40 4.13
C ILE A 68 -2.30 -4.34 4.96
N LYS A 69 -2.74 -3.14 5.36
CA LYS A 69 -3.91 -3.01 6.24
C LYS A 69 -5.22 -3.29 5.50
N VAL A 70 -5.36 -2.82 4.26
CA VAL A 70 -6.54 -3.10 3.43
C VAL A 70 -6.66 -4.60 3.11
N GLN A 71 -5.55 -5.29 2.80
CA GLN A 71 -5.59 -6.73 2.56
C GLN A 71 -6.13 -7.51 3.77
N LYS A 72 -5.75 -7.11 4.99
CA LYS A 72 -6.33 -7.72 6.21
C LYS A 72 -7.84 -7.52 6.31
N LEU A 73 -8.32 -6.31 5.99
CA LEU A 73 -9.75 -5.97 6.05
C LEU A 73 -10.56 -6.64 4.93
N LEU A 74 -9.99 -6.80 3.73
CA LEU A 74 -10.63 -7.46 2.59
C LEU A 74 -10.66 -8.99 2.75
N LEU A 75 -9.63 -9.59 3.35
CA LEU A 75 -9.49 -11.03 3.54
C LEU A 75 -10.00 -11.53 4.90
N ALA A 76 -10.67 -10.67 5.67
CA ALA A 76 -11.29 -11.06 6.92
C ALA A 76 -12.28 -12.22 6.67
N LYS A 77 -11.94 -13.41 7.19
CA LYS A 77 -12.44 -14.74 6.74
C LYS A 77 -13.96 -14.89 6.68
N LEU A 78 -14.70 -14.15 7.49
CA LEU A 78 -16.16 -14.31 7.63
C LEU A 78 -16.95 -13.13 7.07
N ASN A 79 -16.39 -11.92 7.08
CA ASN A 79 -17.01 -10.72 6.55
C ASN A 79 -15.94 -9.69 6.21
N PRO A 80 -15.79 -9.29 4.94
CA PRO A 80 -14.93 -8.16 4.58
C PRO A 80 -15.35 -6.92 5.36
N LEU A 81 -14.40 -6.30 6.06
CA LEU A 81 -14.64 -5.11 6.88
C LEU A 81 -14.64 -3.81 6.07
N ILE A 82 -14.30 -3.90 4.79
CA ILE A 82 -14.31 -2.80 3.83
C ILE A 82 -14.57 -3.33 2.43
N SER A 83 -15.30 -2.56 1.60
CA SER A 83 -15.45 -2.83 0.17
C SER A 83 -14.29 -2.25 -0.66
N ASN A 84 -14.08 -2.73 -1.88
CA ASN A 84 -13.08 -2.15 -2.79
C ASN A 84 -13.36 -0.66 -3.06
N VAL A 85 -14.63 -0.28 -3.28
CA VAL A 85 -15.05 1.10 -3.50
C VAL A 85 -14.68 2.00 -2.32
N GLU A 86 -14.91 1.56 -1.08
CA GLU A 86 -14.50 2.31 0.11
C GLU A 86 -12.98 2.41 0.23
N ALA A 87 -12.25 1.32 -0.06
CA ALA A 87 -10.80 1.33 -0.02
C ALA A 87 -10.21 2.31 -1.05
N VAL A 88 -10.75 2.33 -2.27
CA VAL A 88 -10.38 3.31 -3.31
C VAL A 88 -10.70 4.74 -2.85
N LYS A 89 -11.88 4.99 -2.29
CA LYS A 89 -12.24 6.32 -1.76
C LYS A 89 -11.27 6.78 -0.68
N LEU A 90 -10.94 5.92 0.29
CA LEU A 90 -9.96 6.23 1.35
C LEU A 90 -8.54 6.42 0.81
N TYR A 91 -8.16 5.68 -0.22
CA TYR A 91 -6.84 5.81 -0.85
C TYR A 91 -6.68 7.19 -1.50
N VAL A 92 -7.67 7.62 -2.28
CA VAL A 92 -7.67 8.90 -3.02
C VAL A 92 -7.48 10.10 -2.09
N THR A 93 -8.02 10.07 -0.85
CA THR A 93 -7.96 11.21 0.07
C THR A 93 -6.57 11.47 0.66
N ALA A 94 -5.64 10.52 0.53
CA ALA A 94 -4.27 10.68 1.00
C ALA A 94 -3.45 11.61 0.10
N PHE A 95 -3.83 11.77 -1.17
CA PHE A 95 -3.03 12.46 -2.19
C PHE A 95 -3.60 13.83 -2.55
N GLU A 96 -2.76 14.67 -3.15
CA GLU A 96 -3.19 15.93 -3.75
C GLU A 96 -4.13 15.71 -4.95
N LYS A 97 -5.07 16.65 -5.13
CA LYS A 97 -6.09 16.56 -6.18
C LYS A 97 -5.48 16.49 -7.59
N ARG A 98 -4.40 17.25 -7.84
CA ARG A 98 -3.72 17.28 -9.15
C ARG A 98 -3.15 15.91 -9.49
N LEU A 99 -2.39 15.31 -8.58
CA LEU A 99 -1.85 13.96 -8.74
C LEU A 99 -2.96 12.94 -8.96
N MET A 100 -4.02 12.97 -8.15
CA MET A 100 -5.13 12.03 -8.29
C MET A 100 -5.90 12.17 -9.59
N HIS A 101 -6.07 13.40 -10.10
CA HIS A 101 -6.71 13.63 -11.39
C HIS A 101 -5.94 12.92 -12.52
N GLU A 102 -4.62 13.05 -12.51
CA GLU A 102 -3.76 12.41 -13.51
C GLU A 102 -3.73 10.88 -13.35
N ALA A 103 -3.57 10.39 -12.12
CA ALA A 103 -3.56 8.95 -11.83
C ALA A 103 -4.89 8.27 -12.20
N LEU A 104 -6.03 8.91 -11.90
CA LEU A 104 -7.35 8.39 -12.30
C LEU A 104 -7.51 8.41 -13.83
N SER A 105 -7.03 9.45 -14.52
CA SER A 105 -7.05 9.49 -15.98
C SER A 105 -6.20 8.36 -16.58
N LYS A 106 -5.02 8.11 -16.02
CA LYS A 106 -4.14 7.01 -16.41
C LYS A 106 -4.78 5.65 -16.15
N ALA A 107 -5.35 5.44 -14.96
CA ALA A 107 -6.06 4.23 -14.61
C ALA A 107 -7.21 3.94 -15.60
N ARG A 108 -7.98 4.96 -16.00
CA ARG A 108 -9.05 4.79 -17.01
C ARG A 108 -8.55 4.36 -18.39
N ARG A 109 -7.38 4.86 -18.82
CA ARG A 109 -6.79 4.49 -20.11
C ARG A 109 -6.27 3.06 -20.12
N VAL A 110 -5.74 2.61 -18.98
CA VAL A 110 -5.18 1.26 -18.82
C VAL A 110 -6.28 0.23 -18.57
N CYS A 111 -7.29 0.58 -17.78
CA CYS A 111 -8.49 -0.21 -17.54
C CYS A 111 -9.51 0.05 -18.65
N MET A 112 -9.17 -0.30 -19.91
CA MET A 112 -10.18 -0.45 -20.96
C MET A 112 -11.19 -1.51 -20.50
N PRO A 113 -12.51 -1.23 -20.56
CA PRO A 113 -13.50 -2.08 -19.92
C PRO A 113 -13.61 -3.41 -20.66
N ASP A 114 -13.37 -4.50 -19.95
CA ASP A 114 -14.04 -5.76 -20.25
C ASP A 114 -15.53 -5.52 -19.89
N LEU A 115 -16.30 -5.02 -20.86
CA LEU A 115 -17.63 -4.39 -20.71
C LEU A 115 -18.72 -5.31 -20.13
N HIS A 116 -18.41 -6.52 -19.71
CA HIS A 116 -19.40 -7.55 -19.39
C HIS A 116 -19.71 -7.79 -17.90
N GLY A 117 -19.18 -7.00 -16.94
CA GLY A 117 -19.57 -7.24 -15.55
C GLY A 117 -19.24 -6.23 -14.46
N GLN A 118 -18.56 -5.12 -14.76
CA GLN A 118 -18.14 -4.19 -13.72
C GLN A 118 -19.27 -3.19 -13.39
N ARG A 119 -19.72 -3.15 -12.13
CA ARG A 119 -20.76 -2.22 -11.66
C ARG A 119 -20.25 -0.79 -11.87
N ARG A 120 -21.15 0.12 -12.30
CA ARG A 120 -20.82 1.55 -12.54
C ARG A 120 -20.13 2.24 -11.36
N ASP A 121 -20.35 1.74 -10.15
CA ASP A 121 -19.82 2.31 -8.90
C ASP A 121 -18.43 1.75 -8.49
N ASP A 122 -17.94 0.70 -9.16
CA ASP A 122 -16.68 0.02 -8.84
C ASP A 122 -15.69 0.05 -10.03
N VAL A 123 -15.41 1.28 -10.50
CA VAL A 123 -14.69 1.54 -11.76
C VAL A 123 -13.25 1.05 -11.76
N PHE A 124 -12.59 0.98 -10.60
CA PHE A 124 -11.19 0.59 -10.49
C PHE A 124 -10.97 -0.40 -9.36
N LYS A 125 -10.16 -1.42 -9.58
CA LYS A 125 -9.57 -2.17 -8.46
C LYS A 125 -8.53 -1.30 -7.78
N LEU A 126 -8.43 -1.37 -6.45
CA LEU A 126 -7.43 -0.59 -5.70
C LEU A 126 -6.00 -0.77 -6.24
N ASP A 127 -5.63 -1.99 -6.61
CA ASP A 127 -4.30 -2.30 -7.13
C ASP A 127 -4.01 -1.64 -8.49
N GLU A 128 -5.03 -1.44 -9.32
CA GLU A 128 -4.91 -0.70 -10.60
C GLU A 128 -4.64 0.78 -10.34
N LEU A 129 -5.35 1.37 -9.38
CA LEU A 129 -5.15 2.76 -9.00
C LEU A 129 -3.77 3.00 -8.36
N ILE A 130 -3.32 2.09 -7.49
CA ILE A 130 -1.98 2.16 -6.88
C ILE A 130 -0.90 2.15 -7.98
N ARG A 131 -0.99 1.23 -8.94
CA ARG A 131 -0.05 1.18 -10.09
C ARG A 131 -0.10 2.46 -10.92
N ALA A 132 -1.28 3.02 -11.13
CA ALA A 132 -1.43 4.26 -11.88
C ALA A 132 -0.77 5.44 -11.16
N VAL A 133 -0.96 5.57 -9.84
CA VAL A 133 -0.30 6.60 -9.01
C VAL A 133 1.22 6.46 -9.09
N GLU A 134 1.75 5.27 -8.83
CA GLU A 134 3.20 5.03 -8.89
C GLU A 134 3.75 5.40 -10.27
N SER A 135 3.08 4.98 -11.34
CA SER A 135 3.52 5.27 -12.70
C SER A 135 3.48 6.76 -13.05
N VAL A 136 2.52 7.54 -12.55
CA VAL A 136 2.51 9.00 -12.72
C VAL A 136 3.69 9.64 -11.99
N MET A 137 3.93 9.23 -10.74
CA MET A 137 5.01 9.80 -9.94
C MET A 137 6.39 9.44 -10.47
N TYR A 138 6.60 8.21 -10.96
CA TYR A 138 7.85 7.82 -11.62
C TYR A 138 8.08 8.63 -12.90
N MET A 139 7.06 8.89 -13.72
CA MET A 139 7.22 9.76 -14.90
C MET A 139 7.56 11.20 -14.50
N GLY A 140 6.93 11.74 -13.46
CA GLY A 140 7.25 13.07 -12.93
C GLY A 140 8.69 13.16 -12.42
N ALA A 141 9.16 12.14 -11.71
CA ALA A 141 10.55 12.07 -11.23
C ALA A 141 11.56 11.98 -12.38
N VAL A 142 11.27 11.18 -13.43
CA VAL A 142 12.16 11.06 -14.59
C VAL A 142 12.27 12.38 -15.35
N LEU A 143 11.17 13.08 -15.57
CA LEU A 143 11.18 14.40 -16.24
C LEU A 143 11.99 15.43 -15.46
N TYR A 144 11.85 15.46 -14.13
CA TYR A 144 12.61 16.36 -13.26
C TYR A 144 14.13 16.12 -13.38
N MET A 145 14.57 14.86 -13.40
CA MET A 145 15.99 14.52 -13.56
C MET A 145 16.53 14.86 -14.96
N SER A 146 15.69 14.78 -16.01
CA SER A 146 16.08 15.18 -17.37
C SER A 146 16.20 16.69 -17.53
N GLU A 147 15.34 17.48 -16.87
CA GLU A 147 15.43 18.93 -16.86
C GLU A 147 16.71 19.40 -16.13
N ASP A 148 17.06 18.79 -14.99
CA ASP A 148 18.29 19.12 -14.25
C ASP A 148 19.56 18.83 -15.06
N GLU A 149 19.61 17.72 -15.82
CA GLU A 149 20.72 17.41 -16.73
C GLU A 149 20.81 18.42 -17.90
N GLU A 150 19.68 18.87 -18.45
CA GLU A 150 19.65 19.89 -19.51
C GLU A 150 20.10 21.27 -19.01
N PHE A 151 19.74 21.64 -17.77
CA PHE A 151 20.20 22.89 -17.15
C PHE A 151 21.71 22.87 -16.82
N GLU A 152 22.24 21.77 -16.30
CA GLU A 152 23.68 21.61 -16.01
C GLU A 152 24.53 21.68 -17.30
N THR A 153 24.09 21.04 -18.37
CA THR A 153 24.81 21.06 -19.66
C THR A 153 24.76 22.44 -20.33
N ALA A 154 23.66 23.18 -20.20
CA ALA A 154 23.56 24.57 -20.67
C ALA A 154 24.48 25.53 -19.90
N LEU A 155 24.74 25.27 -18.62
CA LEU A 155 25.60 26.10 -17.77
C LEU A 155 27.09 25.91 -18.07
N TRP A 156 27.49 24.69 -18.49
CA TRP A 156 28.85 24.39 -18.97
C TRP A 156 29.17 25.05 -20.31
N ASN A 157 28.21 25.05 -21.25
CA ASN A 157 28.43 25.62 -22.58
C ASN A 157 28.59 27.16 -22.57
N ASN A 158 28.04 27.85 -21.56
CA ASN A 158 28.16 29.31 -21.43
C ASN A 158 29.41 29.78 -20.67
N LYS A 159 30.20 28.89 -20.05
CA LYS A 159 31.44 29.25 -19.35
C LYS A 159 32.71 29.16 -20.21
N HIS A 160 32.58 28.71 -21.47
CA HIS A 160 33.70 28.55 -22.40
C HIS A 160 33.62 29.50 -23.61
N ARG A 161 32.95 30.65 -23.46
CA ARG A 161 32.88 31.67 -24.52
C ARG A 161 33.50 32.98 -24.10
#